data_AF-A0A2R5L0M6-F1
#
_entry.id   AF-A0A2R5L0M6-F1
#
_cell.length_a   1.000
_cell.length_b   1.000
_cell.length_c   1.000
_cell.angle_alpha   90.00
_cell.angle_beta   90.00
_cell.angle_gamma   90.00
#
_symmetry.space_group_name_H-M   'P 1'
#
loop_
_entity.id
_entity.type
_entity.pdbx_description
1 polymer ?
#
loop_
_entity_poly.entity_id
_entity_poly.type
_entity_poly.pdbx_seq_one_letter_code
_entity_poly.pdbx_strand_id
1 'polypeptide(L)'
;KLSDEARNFAIRSYFAPEGIEYNIGRIPIAGSDCSTRPYSYDDTENDIELEYWALEPEDINDKIPNIASAIQVSSNEIYFFGSPWAPPAWMKTNGMFNGSGTLLPEMWQPFSEYIVKFVEAYEAAGIPIWGLTPQNEPLSGFSDWAWNTCGWDAEGMRDWIKTNLGPTLEAAGMRRI
;
A
#
# COMPACT_ATOMS: atom_id res chain seq x y z
N LYS A 1 6.80 -13.75 17.93
CA LYS A 1 6.12 -12.50 18.34
C LYS A 1 6.70 -12.06 19.70
N LEU A 2 6.80 -10.76 19.97
CA LEU A 2 7.26 -10.21 21.25
C LEU A 2 6.13 -10.28 22.30
N SER A 3 6.46 -10.17 23.59
CA SER A 3 5.46 -9.91 24.64
C SER A 3 4.87 -8.49 24.48
N ASP A 4 3.76 -8.23 25.14
CA ASP A 4 3.09 -6.92 25.09
C ASP A 4 4.01 -5.81 25.63
N GLU A 5 4.76 -6.08 26.69
CA GLU A 5 5.73 -5.15 27.29
C GLU A 5 6.88 -4.85 26.32
N ALA A 6 7.44 -5.89 25.70
CA ALA A 6 8.55 -5.73 24.76
C ALA A 6 8.11 -5.02 23.47
N ARG A 7 6.88 -5.29 22.99
CA ARG A 7 6.29 -4.56 21.86
C ARG A 7 6.07 -3.09 22.20
N ASN A 8 5.50 -2.80 23.37
CA ASN A 8 5.32 -1.42 23.84
C ASN A 8 6.66 -0.70 23.98
N PHE A 9 7.68 -1.35 24.56
CA PHE A 9 9.03 -0.79 24.65
C PHE A 9 9.60 -0.45 23.27
N ALA A 10 9.46 -1.34 22.28
CA ALA A 10 9.93 -1.09 20.92
C ALA A 10 9.21 0.08 20.25
N ILE A 11 7.87 0.15 20.36
CA ILE A 11 7.06 1.25 19.79
C ILE A 11 7.46 2.58 20.45
N ARG A 12 7.56 2.62 21.78
CA ARG A 12 7.95 3.84 22.49
C ARG A 12 9.37 4.28 22.16
N SER A 13 10.31 3.33 22.00
CA SER A 13 11.69 3.65 21.62
C SER A 13 11.76 4.39 20.28
N TYR A 14 10.88 4.06 19.32
CA TYR A 14 10.84 4.72 18.02
C TYR A 14 10.02 6.01 18.01
N PHE A 15 8.82 6.01 18.61
CA PHE A 15 7.82 7.05 18.35
C PHE A 15 7.52 7.98 19.54
N ALA A 16 7.84 7.57 20.77
CA ALA A 16 7.53 8.36 21.97
C ALA A 16 8.60 9.44 22.26
N PRO A 17 8.27 10.49 23.03
CA PRO A 17 9.20 11.59 23.35
C PRO A 17 10.47 11.17 24.09
N GLU A 18 10.43 10.08 24.86
CA GLU A 18 11.63 9.54 25.51
C GLU A 18 12.53 8.69 24.57
N GLY A 19 12.06 8.44 23.34
CA GLY A 19 12.74 7.67 22.31
C GLY A 19 13.42 8.57 21.28
N ILE A 20 13.33 8.18 20.00
CA ILE A 20 13.92 8.92 18.87
C ILE A 20 12.89 9.67 18.00
N GLU A 21 11.63 9.72 18.43
CA GLU A 21 10.53 10.52 17.85
C GLU A 21 10.41 10.45 16.32
N TYR A 22 10.41 9.25 15.75
CA TYR A 22 10.10 9.05 14.33
C TYR A 22 8.74 9.66 13.98
N ASN A 23 8.69 10.37 12.85
CA ASN A 23 7.51 11.06 12.36
C ASN A 23 7.15 10.70 10.91
N ILE A 24 7.71 9.63 10.35
CA ILE A 24 7.36 9.10 9.02
C ILE A 24 7.17 7.59 9.12
N GLY A 25 6.08 7.09 8.51
CA GLY A 25 5.81 5.66 8.38
C GLY A 25 5.47 5.27 6.95
N ARG A 26 6.19 4.28 6.39
CA ARG A 26 5.85 3.71 5.07
C ARG A 26 4.98 2.48 5.25
N ILE A 27 3.85 2.44 4.56
CA ILE A 27 2.88 1.34 4.60
C ILE A 27 2.89 0.63 3.24
N PRO A 28 3.30 -0.65 3.17
CA PRO A 28 3.02 -1.46 1.99
C PRO A 28 1.52 -1.54 1.73
N ILE A 29 1.09 -1.27 0.51
CA ILE A 29 -0.29 -1.53 0.08
C ILE A 29 -0.33 -3.01 -0.30
N ALA A 30 -1.01 -3.81 0.52
CA ALA A 30 -1.01 -5.27 0.51
C ALA A 30 0.38 -5.92 0.70
N GLY A 31 0.64 -7.05 0.01
CA GLY A 31 1.83 -7.87 0.20
C GLY A 31 3.12 -7.25 -0.34
N SER A 32 4.25 -7.58 0.30
CA SER A 32 5.61 -7.18 -0.07
C SER A 32 6.58 -8.37 0.07
N ASP A 33 7.86 -8.16 -0.24
CA ASP A 33 8.93 -9.12 0.05
C ASP A 33 9.09 -9.43 1.55
N CYS A 34 8.68 -8.50 2.42
CA CYS A 34 8.65 -8.66 3.88
C CYS A 34 7.30 -9.21 4.39
N SER A 35 6.51 -9.88 3.53
CA SER A 35 5.28 -10.59 3.89
C SER A 35 5.46 -12.10 3.84
N THR A 36 4.66 -12.84 4.60
CA THR A 36 4.76 -14.32 4.68
C THR A 36 4.09 -15.04 3.51
N ARG A 37 3.31 -14.31 2.70
CA ARG A 37 2.65 -14.80 1.47
C ARG A 37 2.51 -13.64 0.48
N PRO A 38 2.41 -13.91 -0.83
CA PRO A 38 1.87 -12.93 -1.76
C PRO A 38 0.36 -12.80 -1.56
N TYR A 39 -0.14 -11.57 -1.59
CA TYR A 39 -1.57 -11.25 -1.54
C TYR A 39 -1.83 -9.84 -2.09
N SER A 40 -3.05 -9.60 -2.56
CA SER A 40 -3.61 -8.26 -2.72
C SER A 40 -4.86 -8.10 -1.83
N TYR A 41 -5.51 -6.95 -1.91
CA TYR A 41 -6.82 -6.71 -1.30
C TYR A 41 -7.98 -7.22 -2.15
N ASP A 42 -7.72 -7.68 -3.38
CA ASP A 42 -8.75 -8.20 -4.27
C ASP A 42 -8.20 -9.31 -5.17
N ASP A 43 -8.07 -10.50 -4.59
CA ASP A 43 -7.61 -11.69 -5.30
C ASP A 43 -8.74 -12.43 -6.04
N THR A 44 -9.95 -11.85 -6.11
CA THR A 44 -11.06 -12.41 -6.89
C THR A 44 -10.87 -12.10 -8.37
N GLU A 45 -10.75 -13.12 -9.21
CA GLU A 45 -10.49 -12.92 -10.64
C GLU A 45 -11.59 -12.10 -11.33
N ASN A 46 -11.19 -11.12 -12.13
CA ASN A 46 -12.07 -10.24 -12.92
C ASN A 46 -13.04 -9.38 -12.11
N ASP A 47 -12.75 -9.12 -10.83
CA ASP A 47 -13.51 -8.17 -10.01
C ASP A 47 -13.15 -6.71 -10.35
N ILE A 48 -13.54 -6.29 -11.56
CA ILE A 48 -13.21 -4.95 -12.09
C ILE A 48 -13.82 -3.83 -11.22
N GLU A 49 -14.98 -4.09 -10.62
CA GLU A 49 -15.72 -3.14 -9.79
C GLU A 49 -15.28 -3.17 -8.31
N LEU A 50 -14.30 -4.02 -7.98
CA LEU A 50 -13.72 -4.17 -6.64
C LEU A 50 -14.78 -4.50 -5.58
N GLU A 51 -15.78 -5.34 -5.91
CA GLU A 51 -16.87 -5.74 -5.01
C GLU A 51 -16.37 -6.55 -3.82
N TYR A 52 -15.32 -7.33 -4.01
CA TYR A 52 -14.69 -8.21 -3.02
C TYR A 52 -13.43 -7.62 -2.40
N TRP A 53 -13.09 -6.37 -2.75
CA TRP A 53 -11.96 -5.67 -2.16
C TRP A 53 -12.09 -5.59 -0.63
N ALA A 54 -11.06 -6.05 0.07
CA ALA A 54 -11.02 -6.02 1.53
C ALA A 54 -9.58 -5.95 2.06
N LEU A 55 -9.42 -5.31 3.23
CA LEU A 55 -8.19 -5.42 3.99
C LEU A 55 -7.97 -6.87 4.45
N GLU A 56 -6.72 -7.32 4.33
CA GLU A 56 -6.34 -8.67 4.67
C GLU A 56 -5.96 -8.82 6.17
N PRO A 57 -5.85 -10.05 6.70
CA PRO A 57 -5.49 -10.28 8.10
C PRO A 57 -4.20 -9.59 8.55
N GLU A 58 -3.21 -9.43 7.67
CA GLU A 58 -1.96 -8.71 7.94
C GLU A 58 -2.20 -7.22 8.26
N ASP A 59 -3.18 -6.59 7.65
CA ASP A 59 -3.58 -5.21 7.92
C ASP A 59 -4.32 -5.12 9.25
N ILE A 60 -5.34 -5.95 9.41
CA ILE A 60 -6.28 -5.90 10.53
C ILE A 60 -5.60 -6.31 11.85
N ASN A 61 -4.75 -7.34 11.82
CA ASN A 61 -4.19 -7.93 13.03
C ASN A 61 -2.81 -7.39 13.39
N ASP A 62 -2.04 -6.88 12.41
CA ASP A 62 -0.66 -6.48 12.63
C ASP A 62 -0.40 -5.01 12.25
N LYS A 63 -0.62 -4.57 11.00
CA LYS A 63 -0.23 -3.21 10.57
C LYS A 63 -1.02 -2.13 11.31
N ILE A 64 -2.35 -2.16 11.23
CA ILE A 64 -3.23 -1.12 11.80
C ILE A 64 -3.06 -0.99 13.32
N PRO A 65 -3.09 -2.08 14.13
CA PRO A 65 -2.95 -1.96 15.58
C PRO A 65 -1.58 -1.40 16.02
N ASN A 66 -0.50 -1.76 15.32
CA ASN A 66 0.84 -1.25 15.63
C ASN A 66 0.98 0.22 15.23
N ILE A 67 0.42 0.63 14.09
CA ILE A 67 0.39 2.03 13.66
C ILE A 67 -0.43 2.88 14.64
N ALA A 68 -1.62 2.42 15.04
CA ALA A 68 -2.44 3.12 16.03
C ALA A 68 -1.71 3.30 17.37
N SER A 69 -0.97 2.27 17.81
CA SER A 69 -0.13 2.36 19.01
C SER A 69 1.00 3.38 18.86
N ALA A 70 1.63 3.47 17.69
CA ALA A 70 2.66 4.48 17.40
C ALA A 70 2.08 5.90 17.45
N ILE A 71 0.91 6.13 16.85
CA ILE A 71 0.19 7.41 16.91
C ILE A 71 -0.12 7.78 18.36
N GLN A 72 -0.59 6.83 19.17
CA GLN A 72 -1.00 7.10 20.56
C GLN A 72 0.16 7.55 21.45
N VAL A 73 1.37 7.04 21.24
CA VAL A 73 2.54 7.37 22.08
C VAL A 73 3.32 8.58 21.60
N SER A 74 3.09 9.03 20.36
CA SER A 74 3.83 10.14 19.78
C SER A 74 3.29 11.50 20.26
N SER A 75 4.20 12.44 20.45
CA SER A 75 3.92 13.87 20.70
C SER A 75 3.72 14.67 19.41
N ASN A 76 4.20 14.13 18.28
CA ASN A 76 4.22 14.78 16.99
C ASN A 76 3.30 14.04 16.00
N GLU A 77 2.86 14.75 14.96
CA GLU A 77 2.18 14.12 13.84
C GLU A 77 3.13 13.15 13.12
N ILE A 78 2.64 11.94 12.81
CA ILE A 78 3.36 10.96 12.01
C ILE A 78 2.79 10.95 10.60
N TYR A 79 3.63 11.23 9.61
CA TYR A 79 3.26 11.23 8.21
C TYR A 79 3.32 9.82 7.62
N PHE A 80 2.17 9.21 7.39
CA PHE A 80 2.10 7.89 6.76
C PHE A 80 1.95 7.99 5.25
N PHE A 81 2.69 7.17 4.50
CA PHE A 81 2.50 7.08 3.05
C PHE A 81 2.41 5.63 2.58
N GLY A 82 1.56 5.40 1.59
CA GLY A 82 1.32 4.10 0.97
C GLY A 82 2.22 3.83 -0.25
N SER A 83 2.63 2.59 -0.45
CA SER A 83 3.37 2.16 -1.64
C SER A 83 2.99 0.73 -2.03
N PRO A 84 2.44 0.48 -3.23
CA PRO A 84 2.12 -0.87 -3.68
C PRO A 84 3.34 -1.57 -4.27
N TRP A 85 3.52 -2.86 -3.97
CA TRP A 85 4.52 -3.70 -4.63
C TRP A 85 3.99 -4.34 -5.91
N ALA A 86 2.71 -4.73 -5.93
CA ALA A 86 2.04 -5.24 -7.11
C ALA A 86 0.52 -4.98 -7.01
N PRO A 87 -0.17 -4.83 -8.16
CA PRO A 87 -1.62 -4.99 -8.23
C PRO A 87 -2.02 -6.46 -8.00
N PRO A 88 -3.33 -6.76 -7.89
CA PRO A 88 -3.83 -8.13 -7.99
C PRO A 88 -3.23 -8.88 -9.20
N ALA A 89 -2.96 -10.17 -9.01
CA ALA A 89 -2.29 -10.98 -10.05
C ALA A 89 -3.07 -11.01 -11.37
N TRP A 90 -4.40 -11.05 -11.31
CA TRP A 90 -5.29 -11.05 -12.47
C TRP A 90 -5.29 -9.72 -13.25
N MET A 91 -4.78 -8.63 -12.67
CA MET A 91 -4.62 -7.36 -13.37
C MET A 91 -3.31 -7.24 -14.17
N LYS A 92 -2.41 -8.24 -14.08
CA LYS A 92 -1.08 -8.20 -14.69
C LYS A 92 -1.01 -9.02 -15.97
N THR A 93 -0.12 -8.59 -16.88
CA THR A 93 0.16 -9.30 -18.14
C THR A 93 0.65 -10.73 -17.97
N ASN A 94 1.24 -11.05 -16.81
CA ASN A 94 1.76 -12.38 -16.51
C ASN A 94 0.87 -13.20 -15.56
N GLY A 95 -0.25 -12.65 -15.08
CA GLY A 95 -1.16 -13.36 -14.17
C GLY A 95 -0.55 -13.73 -12.81
N MET A 96 0.54 -13.09 -12.38
CA MET A 96 1.29 -13.45 -11.17
C MET A 96 1.66 -12.21 -10.35
N PHE A 97 1.74 -12.32 -9.02
CA PHE A 97 2.19 -11.20 -8.16
C PHE A 97 3.65 -10.81 -8.40
N ASN A 98 4.51 -11.77 -8.74
CA ASN A 98 5.94 -11.61 -8.91
C ASN A 98 6.35 -11.71 -10.39
N GLY A 99 7.67 -11.75 -10.63
CA GLY A 99 8.24 -11.93 -11.96
C GLY A 99 8.11 -10.74 -12.90
N SER A 100 8.58 -10.91 -14.13
CA SER A 100 8.40 -9.90 -15.19
C SER A 100 6.93 -9.80 -15.61
N GLY A 101 6.35 -8.61 -15.47
CA GLY A 101 4.93 -8.35 -15.76
C GLY A 101 4.54 -6.93 -15.43
N THR A 102 3.67 -6.34 -16.24
CA THR A 102 3.17 -4.97 -16.13
C THR A 102 1.67 -4.97 -15.84
N LEU A 103 1.13 -3.85 -15.37
CA LEU A 103 -0.32 -3.66 -15.28
C LEU A 103 -0.93 -3.65 -16.69
N LEU A 104 -2.03 -4.37 -16.89
CA LEU A 104 -2.79 -4.32 -18.14
C LEU A 104 -3.38 -2.91 -18.36
N PRO A 105 -3.33 -2.34 -19.57
CA PRO A 105 -3.89 -1.02 -19.86
C PRO A 105 -5.36 -0.85 -19.44
N GLU A 106 -6.18 -1.88 -19.64
CA GLU A 106 -7.58 -1.93 -19.23
C GLU A 106 -7.77 -1.90 -17.70
N MET A 107 -6.74 -2.26 -16.94
CA MET A 107 -6.76 -2.28 -15.47
C MET A 107 -6.23 -0.99 -14.83
N TRP A 108 -5.85 0.01 -15.64
CA TRP A 108 -5.39 1.30 -15.15
C TRP A 108 -6.43 2.02 -14.27
N GLN A 109 -7.71 1.97 -14.66
CA GLN A 109 -8.78 2.58 -13.88
C GLN A 109 -9.11 1.75 -12.62
N PRO A 110 -9.39 0.43 -12.70
CA PRO A 110 -9.61 -0.41 -11.53
C PRO A 110 -8.48 -0.34 -10.50
N PHE A 111 -7.22 -0.34 -10.93
CA PHE A 111 -6.10 -0.23 -9.99
C PHE A 111 -5.98 1.16 -9.35
N SER A 112 -6.44 2.22 -10.02
CA SER A 112 -6.52 3.56 -9.39
C SER A 112 -7.58 3.60 -8.29
N GLU A 113 -8.73 2.97 -8.52
CA GLU A 113 -9.81 2.83 -7.53
C GLU A 113 -9.41 1.92 -6.37
N TYR A 114 -8.63 0.87 -6.64
CA TYR A 114 -8.02 0.01 -5.63
C TYR A 114 -7.15 0.81 -4.65
N ILE A 115 -6.38 1.78 -5.15
CA ILE A 115 -5.54 2.66 -4.32
C ILE A 115 -6.41 3.63 -3.50
N VAL A 116 -7.50 4.17 -4.08
CA VAL A 116 -8.48 4.99 -3.34
C VAL A 116 -9.08 4.19 -2.18
N LYS A 117 -9.55 2.96 -2.43
CA LYS A 117 -10.11 2.10 -1.38
C LYS A 117 -9.12 1.82 -0.25
N PHE A 118 -7.83 1.68 -0.54
CA PHE A 118 -6.79 1.57 0.49
C PHE A 118 -6.75 2.82 1.38
N VAL A 119 -6.73 4.02 0.79
CA VAL A 119 -6.72 5.28 1.54
C VAL A 119 -7.96 5.38 2.41
N GLU A 120 -9.15 5.16 1.83
CA GLU A 120 -10.42 5.21 2.56
C GLU A 120 -10.45 4.24 3.74
N ALA A 121 -10.01 2.99 3.54
CA ALA A 121 -10.01 1.97 4.58
C ALA A 121 -9.04 2.30 5.72
N TYR A 122 -7.85 2.81 5.42
CA TYR A 122 -6.87 3.22 6.44
C TYR A 122 -7.31 4.48 7.19
N GLU A 123 -7.89 5.46 6.49
CA GLU A 123 -8.42 6.67 7.15
C GLU A 123 -9.65 6.36 8.00
N ALA A 124 -10.51 5.43 7.58
CA ALA A 124 -11.61 4.92 8.40
C ALA A 124 -11.11 4.20 9.67
N ALA A 125 -9.90 3.63 9.63
CA ALA A 125 -9.22 3.06 10.80
C ALA A 125 -8.47 4.12 11.65
N GLY A 126 -8.60 5.40 11.33
CA GLY A 126 -7.97 6.50 12.07
C GLY A 126 -6.50 6.75 11.71
N ILE A 127 -6.02 6.23 10.57
CA ILE A 127 -4.64 6.41 10.09
C ILE A 127 -4.67 7.39 8.91
N PRO A 128 -4.34 8.67 9.10
CA PRO A 128 -4.32 9.64 8.00
C PRO A 128 -3.20 9.32 7.02
N ILE A 129 -3.52 9.27 5.72
CA ILE A 129 -2.53 9.06 4.66
C ILE A 129 -2.07 10.43 4.15
N TRP A 130 -0.78 10.70 4.36
CA TRP A 130 -0.11 11.92 3.92
C TRP A 130 0.31 11.87 2.45
N GLY A 131 0.66 10.69 1.93
CA GLY A 131 1.17 10.56 0.58
C GLY A 131 1.07 9.15 0.00
N LEU A 132 1.34 9.05 -1.29
CA LEU A 132 1.43 7.78 -2.01
C LEU A 132 2.64 7.79 -2.95
N THR A 133 3.21 6.61 -3.18
CA THR A 133 4.01 6.38 -4.39
C THR A 133 3.17 5.56 -5.37
N PRO A 134 3.25 5.81 -6.69
CA PRO A 134 2.47 5.06 -7.68
C PRO A 134 2.82 3.56 -7.71
N GLN A 135 4.08 3.21 -7.48
CA GLN A 135 4.60 1.85 -7.53
C GLN A 135 5.95 1.77 -6.79
N ASN A 136 6.16 0.74 -5.97
CA ASN A 136 7.48 0.40 -5.44
C ASN A 136 8.37 -0.17 -6.55
N GLU A 137 9.59 0.36 -6.69
CA GLU A 137 10.62 -0.15 -7.61
C GLU A 137 10.08 -0.53 -9.00
N PRO A 138 9.54 0.42 -9.79
CA PRO A 138 8.82 0.12 -11.02
C PRO A 138 9.64 -0.62 -12.09
N LEU A 139 10.97 -0.59 -12.01
CA LEU A 139 11.83 -1.33 -12.92
C LEU A 139 12.01 -2.80 -12.54
N SER A 140 11.66 -3.19 -11.30
CA SER A 140 11.77 -4.57 -10.81
C SER A 140 10.84 -5.52 -11.57
N GLY A 141 9.67 -5.06 -12.02
CA GLY A 141 8.73 -5.87 -12.80
C GLY A 141 9.14 -6.11 -14.25
N PHE A 142 10.37 -5.79 -14.65
CA PHE A 142 10.98 -6.22 -15.91
C PHE A 142 12.03 -7.32 -15.70
N SER A 143 12.03 -7.97 -14.53
CA SER A 143 12.94 -9.05 -14.16
C SER A 143 12.22 -10.09 -13.30
N ASP A 144 12.74 -11.31 -13.29
CA ASP A 144 12.09 -12.46 -12.64
C ASP A 144 12.40 -12.54 -11.14
N TRP A 145 12.06 -11.48 -10.41
CA TRP A 145 12.15 -11.48 -8.95
C TRP A 145 11.08 -12.37 -8.31
N ALA A 146 11.40 -12.93 -7.14
CA ALA A 146 10.54 -13.89 -6.45
C ALA A 146 9.43 -13.24 -5.60
N TRP A 147 9.50 -11.93 -5.36
CA TRP A 147 8.55 -11.16 -4.55
C TRP A 147 7.61 -10.32 -5.41
N ASN A 148 6.58 -9.73 -4.79
CA ASN A 148 5.60 -8.88 -5.46
C ASN A 148 6.30 -7.74 -6.24
N THR A 149 6.04 -7.65 -7.54
CA THR A 149 6.60 -6.62 -8.43
C THR A 149 5.58 -6.21 -9.49
N CYS A 150 5.70 -5.00 -10.04
CA CYS A 150 4.94 -4.59 -11.22
C CYS A 150 5.78 -3.62 -12.05
N GLY A 151 5.90 -3.93 -13.34
CA GLY A 151 6.72 -3.19 -14.28
C GLY A 151 6.02 -1.92 -14.76
N TRP A 152 6.74 -0.81 -14.70
CA TRP A 152 6.35 0.45 -15.33
C TRP A 152 7.56 1.13 -15.95
N ASP A 153 7.45 1.52 -17.22
CA ASP A 153 8.36 2.49 -17.81
C ASP A 153 7.93 3.92 -17.46
N ALA A 154 8.77 4.90 -17.80
CA ALA A 154 8.53 6.28 -17.44
C ALA A 154 7.29 6.86 -18.15
N GLU A 155 7.09 6.52 -19.42
CA GLU A 155 5.98 6.96 -20.24
C GLU A 155 4.64 6.38 -19.78
N GLY A 156 4.58 5.07 -19.54
CA GLY A 156 3.38 4.39 -19.04
C GLY A 156 2.98 4.91 -17.67
N MET A 157 3.93 5.08 -16.75
CA MET A 157 3.64 5.64 -15.42
C MET A 157 3.16 7.09 -15.52
N ARG A 158 3.80 7.93 -16.35
CA ARG A 158 3.35 9.31 -16.60
C ARG A 158 1.91 9.32 -17.09
N ASP A 159 1.60 8.50 -18.09
CA ASP A 159 0.30 8.49 -18.73
C ASP A 159 -0.78 7.98 -17.77
N TRP A 160 -0.54 6.86 -17.07
CA TRP A 160 -1.43 6.35 -16.05
C TRP A 160 -1.71 7.36 -14.93
N ILE A 161 -0.68 8.03 -14.42
CA ILE A 161 -0.84 9.08 -13.40
C ILE A 161 -1.72 10.21 -13.93
N LYS A 162 -1.48 10.66 -15.16
CA LYS A 162 -2.19 11.77 -15.78
C LYS A 162 -3.65 11.44 -16.10
N THR A 163 -3.92 10.23 -16.59
CA THR A 163 -5.24 9.87 -17.15
C THR A 163 -6.13 9.10 -16.19
N ASN A 164 -5.57 8.43 -15.17
CA ASN A 164 -6.32 7.56 -14.26
C ASN A 164 -6.04 7.90 -12.79
N LEU A 165 -4.83 7.65 -12.28
CA LEU A 165 -4.57 7.75 -10.84
C LEU A 165 -4.83 9.16 -10.30
N GLY A 166 -4.28 10.20 -10.93
CA GLY A 166 -4.45 11.60 -10.52
C GLY A 166 -5.93 12.03 -10.54
N PRO A 167 -6.65 11.91 -11.67
CA PRO A 167 -8.07 12.22 -11.73
C PRO A 167 -8.94 11.41 -10.74
N THR A 168 -8.60 10.14 -10.51
CA THR A 168 -9.33 9.27 -9.57
C THR A 168 -9.15 9.74 -8.13
N LEU A 169 -7.92 10.07 -7.72
CA LEU A 169 -7.64 10.68 -6.41
C LEU A 169 -8.36 12.04 -6.26
N GLU A 170 -8.36 12.89 -7.29
CA GLU A 170 -9.07 14.17 -7.24
C GLU A 170 -10.59 13.98 -7.09
N ALA A 171 -11.18 13.07 -7.86
CA ALA A 171 -12.61 12.74 -7.77
C ALA A 171 -13.02 12.19 -6.39
N ALA A 172 -12.12 11.45 -5.73
CA ALA A 172 -12.30 10.95 -4.36
C ALA A 172 -12.03 12.00 -3.27
N GLY A 173 -11.73 13.26 -3.63
CA GLY A 173 -11.43 14.31 -2.65
C GLY A 173 -10.03 14.19 -2.01
N MET A 174 -9.11 13.47 -2.65
CA MET A 174 -7.78 13.14 -2.14
C MET A 174 -6.66 14.02 -2.72
N ARG A 175 -6.97 15.23 -3.19
CA ARG A 175 -5.99 16.18 -3.76
C ARG A 175 -4.83 16.57 -2.82
N ARG A 176 -4.97 16.29 -1.51
CA ARG A 176 -3.93 16.53 -0.49
C ARG A 176 -2.80 15.49 -0.50
N ILE A 177 -3.03 14.33 -1.15
CA ILE A 177 -2.16 13.16 -1.19
C ILE A 177 -1.32 13.16 -2.46
#